data_AF-A0AA51DFM9-F1
#
_entry.id   AF-A0AA51DFM9-F1
#
_cell.length_a   1.000
_cell.length_b   1.000
_cell.length_c   1.000
_cell.angle_alpha   90.00
_cell.angle_beta   90.00
_cell.angle_gamma   90.00
#
_symmetry.space_group_name_H-M   'P 1'
#
loop_
_entity.id
_entity.type
_entity.pdbx_description
1 polymer ?
#
loop_
_entity_poly.entity_id
_entity_poly.type
_entity_poly.pdbx_seq_one_letter_code
_entity_poly.pdbx_strand_id
1 'polypeptide(L)'
;MNNSKFDSLQELKNSIEIGLDIECTIYGTDYYIGWANGKCVIALCPDGDIVYFNTLDEILDYKIQNKMLKNIWKDIQIKSMQ
;
A
#
# COMPACT_ATOMS: atom_id res chain seq x y z
N MET A 1 11.80 -12.76 -10.39
CA MET A 1 11.02 -11.83 -9.56
C MET A 1 11.94 -11.28 -8.50
N ASN A 2 12.40 -10.05 -8.65
CA ASN A 2 13.03 -9.34 -7.54
C ASN A 2 11.88 -8.91 -6.63
N ASN A 3 11.67 -9.63 -5.53
CA ASN A 3 10.70 -9.25 -4.51
C ASN A 3 11.28 -8.07 -3.73
N SER A 4 11.21 -6.88 -4.32
CA SER A 4 11.61 -5.66 -3.66
C SER A 4 10.77 -5.46 -2.41
N LYS A 5 11.36 -4.91 -1.36
CA LYS A 5 10.70 -4.59 -0.10
C LYS A 5 11.00 -3.15 0.26
N PHE A 6 10.16 -2.57 1.10
CA PHE A 6 10.53 -1.36 1.81
C PHE A 6 11.64 -1.66 2.82
N ASP A 7 12.63 -0.78 2.90
CA ASP A 7 13.72 -0.78 3.88
C ASP A 7 13.24 -0.26 5.24
N SER A 8 12.18 0.54 5.26
CA SER A 8 11.59 1.07 6.50
C SER A 8 10.11 1.44 6.36
N LEU A 9 9.42 1.58 7.49
CA LEU A 9 8.09 2.20 7.52
C LEU A 9 8.12 3.63 6.94
N GLN A 10 9.22 4.37 7.12
CA GLN A 10 9.35 5.72 6.58
C GLN A 10 9.40 5.73 5.05
N GLU A 11 9.99 4.71 4.43
CA GLU A 11 9.99 4.59 2.98
C GLU A 11 8.58 4.36 2.44
N LEU A 12 7.81 3.45 3.04
CA LEU A 12 6.38 3.26 2.69
C LEU A 12 5.61 4.60 2.81
N LYS A 13 5.81 5.32 3.91
CA LYS A 13 5.18 6.64 4.13
C LYS A 13 5.54 7.63 3.03
N ASN A 14 6.83 7.76 2.73
CA ASN A 14 7.32 8.68 1.72
C ASN A 14 6.79 8.31 0.33
N SER A 15 6.79 7.03 -0.03
CA SER A 15 6.28 6.55 -1.32
C SER A 15 4.81 6.90 -1.51
N ILE A 16 3.98 6.71 -0.47
CA ILE A 16 2.58 7.13 -0.49
C ILE A 16 2.51 8.66 -0.57
N GLU A 17 3.22 9.40 0.28
CA GLU A 17 3.11 10.87 0.36
C GLU A 17 3.51 11.58 -0.94
N ILE A 18 4.52 11.08 -1.67
CA ILE A 18 4.94 11.65 -2.96
C ILE A 18 4.09 11.15 -4.15
N GLY A 19 3.16 10.24 -3.91
CA GLY A 19 2.19 9.78 -4.90
C GLY A 19 2.67 8.69 -5.85
N LEU A 20 3.57 7.80 -5.40
CA LEU A 20 3.97 6.65 -6.21
C LEU A 20 2.83 5.64 -6.36
N ASP A 21 2.80 4.99 -7.52
CA ASP A 21 1.95 3.83 -7.79
C ASP A 21 2.65 2.56 -7.32
N ILE A 22 2.14 1.96 -6.23
CA ILE A 22 2.74 0.77 -5.61
C ILE A 22 1.86 -0.44 -5.91
N GLU A 23 2.35 -1.35 -6.76
CA GLU A 23 1.77 -2.68 -6.93
C GLU A 23 2.48 -3.67 -6.02
N CYS A 24 1.74 -4.40 -5.19
CA CYS A 24 2.34 -5.28 -4.20
C CYS A 24 1.51 -6.52 -3.87
N THR A 25 2.15 -7.51 -3.26
CA THR A 25 1.49 -8.68 -2.65
C THR A 25 1.63 -8.61 -1.14
N ILE A 26 0.51 -8.78 -0.44
CA ILE A 26 0.42 -8.85 1.02
C ILE A 26 -0.32 -10.14 1.38
N TYR A 27 0.37 -11.06 2.08
CA TYR A 27 -0.18 -12.37 2.47
C TYR A 27 -0.81 -13.16 1.31
N GLY A 28 -0.16 -13.16 0.15
CA GLY A 28 -0.60 -13.89 -1.04
C GLY A 28 -1.73 -13.22 -1.83
N THR A 29 -2.14 -12.02 -1.42
CA THR A 29 -3.18 -11.22 -2.08
C THR A 29 -2.57 -9.97 -2.69
N ASP A 30 -2.99 -9.62 -3.91
CA ASP A 30 -2.46 -8.48 -4.65
C ASP A 30 -3.23 -7.20 -4.34
N TYR A 31 -2.48 -6.11 -4.18
CA TYR A 31 -2.99 -4.79 -3.88
C TYR A 31 -2.30 -3.72 -4.73
N TYR A 32 -3.05 -2.67 -5.00
CA TYR A 32 -2.54 -1.38 -5.44
C TYR A 32 -2.64 -0.38 -4.28
N ILE A 33 -1.58 0.38 -4.04
CA ILE A 33 -1.55 1.52 -3.11
C ILE A 33 -1.07 2.73 -3.91
N GLY A 34 -1.79 3.84 -3.84
CA GLY A 34 -1.42 5.04 -4.60
C GLY A 34 -2.40 6.19 -4.37
N TRP A 35 -2.64 6.99 -5.41
CA TRP A 35 -3.55 8.12 -5.35
C TRP A 35 -4.61 8.06 -6.44
N ALA A 36 -5.84 8.39 -6.08
CA ALA A 36 -6.92 8.62 -7.04
C ALA A 36 -7.81 9.75 -6.55
N ASN A 37 -8.22 10.64 -7.45
CA ASN A 37 -9.10 11.78 -7.15
C ASN A 37 -8.61 12.65 -5.97
N GLY A 38 -7.29 12.87 -5.89
CA GLY A 38 -6.68 13.68 -4.83
C GLY A 38 -6.70 13.03 -3.44
N LYS A 39 -6.89 11.71 -3.36
CA LYS A 39 -6.92 10.94 -2.12
C LYS A 39 -5.99 9.73 -2.21
N CYS A 40 -5.41 9.34 -1.08
CA CYS A 40 -4.71 8.07 -0.95
C CYS A 40 -5.73 6.93 -1.15
N VAL A 41 -5.30 5.85 -1.81
CA VAL A 41 -6.14 4.69 -2.04
C VAL A 41 -5.41 3.38 -1.78
N ILE A 42 -6.18 2.37 -1.38
CA ILE A 42 -5.80 0.96 -1.50
C ILE A 42 -6.89 0.23 -2.25
N ALA A 43 -6.51 -0.60 -3.22
CA ALA A 43 -7.43 -1.43 -3.99
C ALA A 43 -6.95 -2.88 -3.97
N LEU A 44 -7.89 -3.80 -3.83
CA LEU A 44 -7.64 -5.23 -4.00
C LEU A 44 -7.63 -5.55 -5.50
N CYS A 45 -6.60 -6.22 -6.01
CA CYS A 45 -6.47 -6.53 -7.43
C CYS A 45 -6.86 -8.00 -7.75
N PRO A 46 -7.39 -8.29 -8.96
CA PRO A 46 -7.70 -7.34 -10.05
C PRO A 46 -9.09 -6.67 -9.93
N ASP A 47 -10.03 -7.26 -9.20
CA ASP A 47 -11.46 -6.91 -9.28
C ASP A 47 -12.05 -6.32 -7.99
N GLY A 48 -11.19 -5.88 -7.05
CA GLY A 48 -11.63 -5.41 -5.76
C GLY A 48 -11.96 -3.91 -5.70
N ASP A 49 -12.75 -3.54 -4.70
CA ASP A 49 -13.15 -2.15 -4.47
C ASP A 49 -11.96 -1.27 -4.05
N ILE A 50 -12.00 -0.02 -4.51
CA ILE A 50 -11.06 1.02 -4.10
C ILE A 50 -11.54 1.62 -2.78
N VAL A 51 -10.67 1.62 -1.78
CA VAL A 51 -10.88 2.32 -0.51
C VAL A 51 -10.12 3.64 -0.55
N TYR A 52 -10.81 4.74 -0.23
CA TYR A 52 -10.26 6.09 -0.25
C TYR A 52 -9.98 6.60 1.16
N PHE A 53 -8.86 7.31 1.31
CA PHE A 53 -8.42 7.90 2.58
C PHE A 53 -8.08 9.38 2.38
N ASN A 54 -8.44 10.21 3.35
CA ASN A 54 -8.16 11.64 3.32
C ASN A 54 -6.77 11.98 3.86
N THR A 55 -6.16 11.09 4.63
CA THR A 55 -4.85 11.31 5.26
C THR A 55 -3.95 10.09 5.15
N LEU A 56 -2.65 10.31 5.26
CA LEU A 56 -1.64 9.24 5.32
C LEU A 56 -1.87 8.32 6.54
N ASP A 57 -2.25 8.88 7.68
CA ASP A 57 -2.50 8.08 8.89
C ASP A 57 -3.70 7.13 8.73
N GLU A 58 -4.75 7.56 8.02
CA GLU A 58 -5.92 6.73 7.74
C GLU A 58 -5.56 5.48 6.91
N ILE A 59 -4.77 5.62 5.85
CA ILE A 59 -4.33 4.47 5.05
C ILE A 59 -3.35 3.57 5.81
N LEU A 60 -2.48 4.15 6.65
CA LEU A 60 -1.56 3.40 7.50
C LEU A 60 -2.27 2.56 8.58
N ASP A 61 -3.45 3.00 9.01
CA ASP A 61 -4.32 2.30 9.95
C ASP A 61 -5.27 1.30 9.28
N TYR A 62 -5.33 1.28 7.94
CA TYR A 62 -6.10 0.29 7.19
C TYR A 62 -5.69 -1.13 7.55
N LYS A 63 -6.69 -1.99 7.80
CA LYS A 63 -6.46 -3.35 8.30
C LYS A 63 -6.52 -4.37 7.17
N ILE A 64 -5.42 -5.09 7.00
CA ILE A 64 -5.36 -6.30 6.17
C ILE A 64 -5.21 -7.49 7.12
N GLN A 65 -6.15 -8.44 7.06
CA GLN A 65 -6.21 -9.58 7.99
C GLN A 65 -6.11 -9.17 9.47
N ASN A 66 -6.87 -8.13 9.85
CA ASN A 66 -6.91 -7.54 11.20
C ASN A 66 -5.59 -6.92 11.70
N LYS A 67 -4.60 -6.70 10.83
CA LYS A 67 -3.36 -5.98 11.14
C LYS A 67 -3.30 -4.68 10.34
N MET A 68 -2.95 -3.58 11.01
CA MET A 68 -2.77 -2.28 10.36
C MET A 68 -1.61 -2.33 9.36
N LEU A 69 -1.73 -1.63 8.24
CA LEU A 69 -0.70 -1.54 7.19
C LEU A 69 0.67 -1.14 7.77
N LYS A 70 0.68 -0.15 8.67
CA LYS A 70 1.90 0.31 9.37
C LYS A 70 2.56 -0.74 10.25
N ASN A 71 1.86 -1.82 10.63
CA ASN A 71 2.42 -2.92 11.42
C ASN A 71 2.94 -4.07 10.53
N ILE A 72 2.57 -4.09 9.26
CA ILE A 72 2.89 -5.16 8.30
C ILE A 72 3.70 -4.67 7.10
N TRP A 73 4.23 -3.44 7.13
CA TRP A 73 5.01 -2.86 6.03
C TRP A 73 6.15 -3.76 5.52
N LYS A 74 6.82 -4.47 6.44
CA LYS A 74 7.90 -5.43 6.14
C LYS A 74 7.46 -6.71 5.44
N ASP A 75 6.16 -7.00 5.49
CA ASP A 75 5.53 -8.17 4.86
C ASP A 75 5.08 -7.85 3.43
N ILE A 76 5.08 -6.57 3.03
CA ILE A 76 4.73 -6.12 1.68
C ILE A 76 5.82 -6.56 0.69
N GLN A 77 5.40 -7.26 -0.37
CA GLN A 77 6.26 -7.64 -1.48
C GLN A 77 5.95 -6.72 -2.67
N ILE A 78 6.86 -5.80 -2.99
CA ILE A 78 6.70 -4.83 -4.07
C ILE A 78 6.92 -5.54 -5.41
N LYS A 79 5.94 -5.41 -6.31
CA LYS A 79 6.01 -5.86 -7.71
C LYS A 79 6.49 -4.74 -8.64
N SER A 80 5.95 -3.55 -8.43
CA SER A 80 6.24 -2.34 -9.19
C SER A 80 6.08 -1.11 -8.28
N MET A 81 6.88 -0.09 -8.51
CA MET A 81 6.79 1.21 -7.85
C MET A 81 7.28 2.28 -8.84
N GLN A 82 6.40 3.19 -9.26
CA GLN A 82 6.66 4.20 -10.30
C GLN A 82 5.99 5.54 -10.01
#